data_AF-A0A254RYH1-F1
#
_entry.id   AF-A0A254RYH1-F1
#
_cell.length_a   1.000
_cell.length_b   1.000
_cell.length_c   1.000
_cell.angle_alpha   90.00
_cell.angle_beta   90.00
_cell.angle_gamma   90.00
#
_symmetry.space_group_name_H-M   'P 1'
#
loop_
_entity.id
_entity.type
_entity.pdbx_description
1 polymer ?
#
loop_
_entity_poly.entity_id
_entity_poly.type
_entity_poly.pdbx_seq_one_letter_code
_entity_poly.pdbx_strand_id
1 'polypeptide(L)'
;MAVSLVFGQKAPTKAAPIDPKASAPTPATTMPAFEITEEDMAMIRMLLNNEMFKNSFAEQCTAESATLLGAEQAAKSCNCAYDGLIKNDKLLYALATTDNDDGFDKWGFDVIEPCLPEKFTAEMGKAFVNQCVAESGEAARSVCECTYKEITKKYTVKSLVKSAFENPEKMQMDLVMIAGGCALK
;
A
#
# COMPACT_ATOMS: atom_id res chain seq x y z
N MET A 1 13.93 3.24 18.77
CA MET A 1 14.06 2.74 17.39
C MET A 1 12.85 1.87 17.10
N ALA A 2 11.87 2.41 16.37
CA ALA A 2 10.82 1.66 15.68
C ALA A 2 10.14 2.66 14.73
N VAL A 3 10.51 2.60 13.45
CA VAL A 3 9.73 3.18 12.36
C VAL A 3 8.81 2.06 11.93
N SER A 4 7.51 2.17 12.22
CA SER A 4 6.52 1.21 11.74
C SER A 4 5.56 1.92 10.79
N LEU A 5 6.07 2.13 9.57
CA LEU A 5 5.22 2.15 8.39
C LEU A 5 5.13 0.71 7.87
N VAL A 6 3.93 0.37 7.45
CA VAL A 6 3.29 -0.95 7.35
C VAL A 6 3.95 -1.88 6.31
N PHE A 7 3.56 -3.17 6.36
CA PHE A 7 3.66 -4.22 5.32
C PHE A 7 4.96 -5.05 5.28
N GLY A 8 4.78 -6.37 5.41
CA GLY A 8 5.85 -7.38 5.26
C GLY A 8 6.16 -8.20 6.53
N GLN A 9 5.18 -8.93 7.08
CA GLN A 9 5.52 -10.06 7.95
C GLN A 9 5.90 -11.27 7.09
N LYS A 10 7.18 -11.39 6.75
CA LYS A 10 7.76 -12.65 6.27
C LYS A 10 7.59 -13.71 7.35
N ALA A 11 6.86 -14.78 7.05
CA ALA A 11 6.79 -15.96 7.89
C ALA A 11 8.17 -16.65 8.00
N PRO A 12 8.52 -17.24 9.15
CA PRO A 12 9.83 -17.85 9.38
C PRO A 12 9.98 -19.20 8.65
N THR A 13 11.00 -19.29 7.82
CA THR A 13 11.45 -20.52 7.17
C THR A 13 12.12 -21.46 8.18
N LYS A 14 11.54 -22.64 8.43
CA LYS A 14 12.30 -23.87 8.70
C LYS A 14 11.40 -25.11 8.63
N ALA A 15 11.60 -25.92 7.60
CA ALA A 15 11.24 -27.34 7.64
C ALA A 15 12.51 -28.18 7.43
N ALA A 16 12.63 -29.23 8.23
CA ALA A 16 13.79 -30.12 8.35
C ALA A 16 14.04 -30.96 7.08
N PRO A 17 15.24 -31.58 6.92
CA PRO A 17 15.55 -32.38 5.74
C PRO A 17 14.77 -33.70 5.79
N ILE A 18 14.11 -34.06 4.69
CA ILE A 18 13.41 -35.35 4.54
C ILE A 18 14.31 -36.31 3.74
N ASP A 19 14.56 -37.48 4.32
CA ASP A 19 15.36 -38.58 3.79
C ASP A 19 14.95 -39.03 2.38
N PRO A 20 15.90 -39.34 1.47
CA PRO A 20 15.61 -39.74 0.10
C PRO A 20 15.44 -41.26 0.01
N LYS A 21 14.24 -41.80 0.29
CA LYS A 21 13.89 -43.10 -0.28
C LYS A 21 12.39 -43.36 -0.39
N ALA A 22 12.02 -43.71 -1.61
CA ALA A 22 10.78 -44.35 -2.05
C ALA A 22 9.52 -43.47 -2.09
N SER A 23 9.24 -42.94 -3.28
CA SER A 23 7.92 -43.05 -3.93
C SER A 23 8.08 -42.75 -5.43
N ALA A 24 7.57 -43.64 -6.28
CA ALA A 24 7.60 -43.50 -7.73
C ALA A 24 6.93 -42.19 -8.17
N PRO A 25 7.31 -41.59 -9.32
CA PRO A 25 6.65 -40.40 -9.82
C PRO A 25 5.21 -40.76 -10.21
N THR A 26 4.25 -40.33 -9.41
CA THR A 26 2.87 -40.17 -9.84
C THR A 26 2.89 -39.22 -11.05
N PRO A 27 2.20 -39.51 -12.17
CA PRO A 27 2.07 -38.55 -13.24
C PRO A 27 1.52 -37.25 -12.64
N ALA A 28 2.24 -36.15 -12.81
CA ALA A 28 1.72 -34.85 -12.46
C ALA A 28 0.47 -34.62 -13.32
N THR A 29 -0.71 -34.80 -12.75
CA THR A 29 -1.92 -34.24 -13.31
C THR A 29 -1.68 -32.74 -13.34
N THR A 30 -1.28 -32.22 -14.50
CA THR A 30 -1.24 -30.79 -14.75
C THR A 30 -2.65 -30.31 -14.49
N MET A 31 -2.88 -29.64 -13.36
CA MET A 31 -4.14 -28.95 -13.16
C MET A 31 -4.28 -27.98 -14.34
N PRO A 32 -5.44 -27.95 -15.01
CA PRO A 32 -5.65 -27.00 -16.08
C PRO A 32 -5.36 -25.60 -15.51
N ALA A 33 -4.60 -24.79 -16.26
CA ALA A 33 -4.45 -23.39 -15.93
C ALA A 33 -5.85 -22.81 -15.78
N PHE A 34 -6.16 -22.28 -14.59
CA PHE A 34 -7.47 -21.74 -14.29
C PHE A 34 -7.60 -20.42 -15.07
N GLU A 35 -8.11 -20.49 -16.30
CA GLU A 35 -8.39 -19.30 -17.09
C GLU A 35 -9.69 -18.68 -16.58
N ILE A 36 -9.58 -17.47 -16.00
CA ILE A 36 -10.74 -16.70 -15.55
C ILE A 36 -11.56 -16.29 -16.78
N THR A 37 -12.82 -16.72 -16.82
CA THR A 37 -13.75 -16.43 -17.92
C THR A 37 -14.43 -15.06 -17.74
N GLU A 38 -15.14 -14.59 -18.78
CA GLU A 38 -15.97 -13.39 -18.67
C GLU A 38 -17.09 -13.54 -17.63
N GLU A 39 -17.64 -14.74 -17.47
CA GLU A 39 -18.66 -15.05 -16.45
C GLU A 39 -18.06 -14.95 -15.04
N ASP A 40 -16.84 -15.46 -14.83
CA ASP A 40 -16.12 -15.33 -13.57
C ASP A 40 -15.85 -13.86 -13.25
N MET A 41 -15.43 -13.06 -14.23
CA MET A 41 -15.22 -11.62 -14.06
C MET A 41 -16.52 -10.87 -13.72
N ALA A 42 -17.64 -11.26 -14.31
CA ALA A 42 -18.95 -10.70 -13.96
C ALA A 42 -19.36 -11.07 -12.52
N MET A 43 -19.11 -12.31 -12.10
CA MET A 43 -19.35 -12.76 -10.73
C MET A 43 -18.47 -12.03 -9.72
N ILE A 44 -17.18 -11.86 -10.02
CA ILE A 44 -16.23 -11.10 -9.20
C ILE A 44 -16.71 -9.65 -9.07
N ARG A 45 -17.09 -8.99 -10.17
CA ARG A 45 -17.65 -7.63 -10.10
C ARG A 45 -18.92 -7.57 -9.25
N MET A 46 -19.80 -8.56 -9.35
CA MET A 46 -21.02 -8.59 -8.54
C MET A 46 -20.69 -8.72 -7.04
N LEU A 47 -19.72 -9.57 -6.69
CA LEU A 47 -19.26 -9.74 -5.31
C LEU A 47 -18.61 -8.47 -4.76
N LEU A 48 -17.78 -7.81 -5.57
CA LEU A 48 -17.13 -6.55 -5.20
C LEU A 48 -18.15 -5.41 -5.09
N ASN A 49 -19.11 -5.30 -6.00
CA ASN A 49 -20.17 -4.29 -5.91
C ASN A 49 -21.13 -4.46 -4.71
N ASN A 50 -20.96 -5.50 -3.90
CA ASN A 50 -21.68 -5.61 -2.65
C ASN A 50 -21.32 -4.45 -1.69
N GLU A 51 -22.33 -3.73 -1.21
CA GLU A 51 -22.12 -2.57 -0.33
C GLU A 51 -21.34 -2.91 0.94
N MET A 52 -21.52 -4.10 1.51
CA MET A 52 -20.78 -4.54 2.69
C MET A 52 -19.28 -4.67 2.39
N PHE A 53 -18.93 -5.22 1.23
CA PHE A 53 -17.55 -5.34 0.82
C PHE A 53 -16.93 -3.97 0.52
N LYS A 54 -17.61 -3.15 -0.27
CA LYS A 54 -17.16 -1.79 -0.59
C LYS A 54 -16.93 -0.95 0.66
N ASN A 55 -17.87 -0.98 1.61
CA ASN A 55 -17.75 -0.22 2.86
C ASN A 55 -16.59 -0.74 3.71
N SER A 56 -16.46 -2.05 3.86
CA SER A 56 -15.34 -2.67 4.61
C SER A 56 -13.98 -2.31 4.00
N PHE A 57 -13.85 -2.38 2.67
CA PHE A 57 -12.63 -1.96 1.97
C PHE A 57 -12.34 -0.48 2.19
N ALA A 58 -13.34 0.39 1.98
CA ALA A 58 -13.18 1.82 2.11
C ALA A 58 -12.79 2.21 3.54
N GLU A 59 -13.40 1.61 4.56
CA GLU A 59 -13.05 1.82 5.97
C GLU A 59 -11.61 1.43 6.29
N GLN A 60 -11.20 0.22 5.89
CA GLN A 60 -9.84 -0.28 6.14
C GLN A 60 -8.79 0.58 5.43
N CYS A 61 -8.97 0.82 4.12
CA CYS A 61 -8.06 1.65 3.34
C CYS A 61 -7.99 3.08 3.91
N THR A 62 -9.12 3.64 4.35
CA THR A 62 -9.16 4.98 4.96
C THR A 62 -8.37 5.01 6.25
N ALA A 63 -8.56 4.02 7.12
CA ALA A 63 -7.87 3.94 8.41
C ALA A 63 -6.34 3.83 8.23
N GLU A 64 -5.88 3.01 7.30
CA GLU A 64 -4.45 2.82 7.02
C GLU A 64 -3.84 4.08 6.39
N SER A 65 -4.55 4.70 5.44
CA SER A 65 -4.04 5.84 4.67
C SER A 65 -4.20 7.18 5.39
N ALA A 66 -5.03 7.26 6.43
CA ALA A 66 -5.33 8.51 7.14
C ALA A 66 -4.08 9.15 7.78
N THR A 67 -3.10 8.34 8.17
CA THR A 67 -1.83 8.82 8.75
C THR A 67 -1.02 9.68 7.77
N LEU A 68 -1.15 9.40 6.46
CA LEU A 68 -0.45 10.12 5.40
C LEU A 68 -1.35 11.16 4.71
N LEU A 69 -2.59 10.78 4.39
CA LEU A 69 -3.48 11.61 3.58
C LEU A 69 -4.39 12.53 4.41
N GLY A 70 -4.59 12.23 5.69
CA GLY A 70 -5.71 12.77 6.47
C GLY A 70 -7.00 11.97 6.20
N ALA A 71 -7.95 12.02 7.13
CA ALA A 71 -9.14 11.17 7.08
C ALA A 71 -10.04 11.48 5.88
N GLU A 72 -10.26 12.76 5.56
CA GLU A 72 -11.16 13.16 4.47
C GLU A 72 -10.56 12.77 3.11
N GLN A 73 -9.29 13.08 2.91
CA GLN A 73 -8.59 12.78 1.66
C GLN A 73 -8.33 11.28 1.51
N ALA A 74 -8.06 10.54 2.59
CA ALA A 74 -7.95 9.08 2.58
C ALA A 74 -9.27 8.44 2.11
N ALA A 75 -10.40 8.83 2.69
CA ALA A 75 -11.71 8.33 2.28
C ALA A 75 -11.99 8.60 0.80
N LYS A 76 -11.71 9.80 0.31
CA LYS A 76 -11.86 10.15 -1.11
C LYS A 76 -10.98 9.28 -2.02
N SER A 77 -9.70 9.14 -1.66
CA SER A 77 -8.72 8.41 -2.48
C SER A 77 -9.05 6.90 -2.50
N CYS A 78 -9.42 6.33 -1.36
CA CYS A 78 -9.79 4.92 -1.24
C CYS A 78 -11.08 4.57 -1.99
N ASN A 79 -12.11 5.41 -1.92
CA ASN A 79 -13.34 5.20 -2.69
C ASN A 79 -13.08 5.32 -4.20
N CYS A 80 -12.28 6.31 -4.62
CA CYS A 80 -11.89 6.45 -6.02
C CYS A 80 -11.10 5.25 -6.52
N ALA A 81 -10.11 4.77 -5.76
CA ALA A 81 -9.29 3.62 -6.12
C ALA A 81 -10.13 2.35 -6.25
N TYR A 82 -11.07 2.14 -5.33
CA TYR A 82 -12.02 1.05 -5.39
C TYR A 82 -12.89 1.11 -6.65
N ASP A 83 -13.50 2.27 -6.91
CA ASP A 83 -14.33 2.47 -8.09
C ASP A 83 -13.54 2.32 -9.40
N GLY A 84 -12.27 2.71 -9.41
CA GLY A 84 -11.35 2.53 -10.54
C GLY A 84 -11.02 1.06 -10.78
N LEU A 85 -10.75 0.30 -9.71
CA LEU A 85 -10.47 -1.13 -9.77
C LEU A 85 -11.65 -1.92 -10.34
N ILE A 86 -12.86 -1.74 -9.82
CA ILE A 86 -14.04 -2.50 -10.25
C ILE A 86 -14.46 -2.20 -11.71
N LYS A 87 -14.13 -1.01 -12.22
CA LYS A 87 -14.45 -0.56 -13.58
C LYS A 87 -13.36 -0.90 -14.60
N ASN A 88 -12.20 -1.38 -14.14
CA ASN A 88 -11.06 -1.67 -15.00
C ASN A 88 -10.80 -3.17 -15.09
N ASP A 89 -11.26 -3.75 -16.19
CA ASP A 89 -11.19 -5.19 -16.46
C ASP A 89 -9.77 -5.75 -16.36
N LYS A 90 -8.78 -4.97 -16.79
CA LYS A 90 -7.37 -5.37 -16.74
C LYS A 90 -6.87 -5.43 -15.29
N LEU A 91 -7.20 -4.44 -14.47
CA LEU A 91 -6.80 -4.40 -13.06
C LEU A 91 -7.56 -5.44 -12.24
N LEU A 92 -8.84 -5.62 -12.54
CA LEU A 92 -9.66 -6.62 -11.88
C LEU A 92 -9.20 -8.04 -12.22
N TYR A 93 -8.81 -8.28 -13.48
CA TYR A 93 -8.21 -9.54 -13.89
C TYR A 93 -6.88 -9.74 -13.18
N ALA A 94 -6.02 -8.70 -13.15
CA ALA A 94 -4.76 -8.76 -12.43
C ALA A 94 -4.96 -9.08 -10.94
N LEU A 95 -5.95 -8.49 -10.27
CA LEU A 95 -6.31 -8.82 -8.89
C LEU A 95 -6.71 -10.29 -8.76
N ALA A 96 -7.51 -10.80 -9.67
CA ALA A 96 -8.04 -12.16 -9.60
C ALA A 96 -7.00 -13.24 -9.95
N THR A 97 -5.97 -12.90 -10.72
CA THR A 97 -4.89 -13.83 -11.13
C THR A 97 -3.58 -13.66 -10.37
N THR A 98 -3.45 -12.62 -9.55
CA THR A 98 -2.24 -12.41 -8.75
C THR A 98 -2.31 -13.29 -7.51
N ASP A 99 -1.51 -14.36 -7.48
CA ASP A 99 -1.10 -14.96 -6.21
C ASP A 99 -0.16 -13.96 -5.48
N ASN A 100 -0.41 -13.70 -4.20
CA ASN A 100 0.06 -12.56 -3.38
C ASN A 100 1.49 -11.99 -3.56
N ASP A 101 1.62 -10.76 -3.03
CA ASP A 101 2.76 -9.83 -2.86
C ASP A 101 3.40 -9.28 -4.16
N ASP A 102 3.94 -10.12 -5.05
CA ASP A 102 4.75 -9.61 -6.18
C ASP A 102 3.95 -8.95 -7.31
N GLY A 103 2.63 -9.20 -7.38
CA GLY A 103 1.78 -8.61 -8.41
C GLY A 103 1.20 -7.26 -7.98
N PHE A 104 0.83 -7.08 -6.71
CA PHE A 104 0.28 -5.80 -6.25
C PHE A 104 1.31 -4.67 -6.36
N ASP A 105 2.59 -4.95 -6.13
CA ASP A 105 3.67 -3.97 -6.33
C ASP A 105 3.81 -3.53 -7.79
N LYS A 106 3.34 -4.33 -8.76
CA LYS A 106 3.45 -4.03 -10.21
C LYS A 106 2.31 -3.18 -10.76
N TRP A 107 1.11 -3.26 -10.19
CA TRP A 107 -0.09 -2.57 -10.70
C TRP A 107 -0.88 -1.80 -9.64
N GLY A 108 -0.62 -2.02 -8.35
CA GLY A 108 -1.34 -1.40 -7.24
C GLY A 108 -1.19 0.11 -7.20
N PHE A 109 -0.02 0.64 -7.58
CA PHE A 109 0.16 2.08 -7.72
C PHE A 109 -0.73 2.67 -8.83
N ASP A 110 -0.89 1.98 -9.95
CA ASP A 110 -1.71 2.46 -11.08
C ASP A 110 -3.19 2.61 -10.69
N VAL A 111 -3.65 1.84 -9.70
CA VAL A 111 -5.02 1.92 -9.16
C VAL A 111 -5.21 3.20 -8.37
N ILE A 112 -4.22 3.57 -7.54
CA ILE A 112 -4.34 4.68 -6.60
C ILE A 112 -3.84 6.01 -7.18
N GLU A 113 -2.88 6.01 -8.10
CA GLU A 113 -2.28 7.21 -8.69
C GLU A 113 -3.31 8.24 -9.19
N PRO A 114 -4.36 7.88 -9.96
CA PRO A 114 -5.34 8.84 -10.43
C PRO A 114 -6.20 9.42 -9.30
N CYS A 115 -6.23 8.76 -8.15
CA CYS A 115 -7.05 9.10 -6.99
C CYS A 115 -6.28 9.89 -5.93
N LEU A 116 -4.96 9.98 -6.05
CA LEU A 116 -4.14 10.79 -5.16
C LEU A 116 -4.31 12.29 -5.46
N PRO A 117 -4.31 13.15 -4.43
CA PRO A 117 -4.35 14.59 -4.63
C PRO A 117 -3.08 15.07 -5.35
N GLU A 118 -3.21 16.11 -6.17
CA GLU A 118 -2.06 16.65 -6.93
C GLU A 118 -1.01 17.31 -6.02
N LYS A 119 -1.46 17.90 -4.91
CA LYS A 119 -0.62 18.66 -3.97
C LYS A 119 -0.92 18.25 -2.55
N PHE A 120 0.08 18.44 -1.69
CA PHE A 120 -0.09 18.28 -0.25
C PHE A 120 -1.12 19.27 0.28
N THR A 121 -2.10 18.76 1.01
CA THR A 121 -3.11 19.59 1.67
C THR A 121 -2.65 19.96 3.09
N ALA A 122 -3.28 20.98 3.68
CA ALA A 122 -3.02 21.34 5.08
C ALA A 122 -3.40 20.20 6.05
N GLU A 123 -4.40 19.39 5.70
CA GLU A 123 -4.80 18.22 6.48
C GLU A 123 -3.70 17.16 6.50
N MET A 124 -3.10 16.86 5.33
CA MET A 124 -1.95 15.95 5.23
C MET A 124 -0.79 16.40 6.11
N GLY A 125 -0.51 17.71 6.15
CA GLY A 125 0.54 18.27 7.01
C GLY A 125 0.26 18.07 8.48
N LYS A 126 -0.99 18.30 8.91
CA LYS A 126 -1.39 18.04 10.30
C LYS A 126 -1.31 16.56 10.64
N ALA A 127 -1.81 15.68 9.77
CA ALA A 127 -1.76 14.23 9.96
C ALA A 127 -0.31 13.74 10.12
N PHE A 128 0.57 14.15 9.21
CA PHE A 128 1.98 13.78 9.26
C PHE A 128 2.67 14.26 10.55
N VAL A 129 2.51 15.55 10.90
CA VAL A 129 3.16 16.11 12.10
C VAL A 129 2.64 15.44 13.36
N ASN A 130 1.33 15.21 13.47
CA ASN A 130 0.73 14.53 14.61
C ASN A 130 1.25 13.09 14.75
N GLN A 131 1.35 12.35 13.65
CA GLN A 131 1.89 10.99 13.66
C GLN A 131 3.37 10.99 14.09
N CYS A 132 4.18 11.88 13.50
CA CYS A 132 5.59 12.02 13.84
C CYS A 132 5.79 12.37 15.34
N VAL A 133 4.97 13.26 15.87
CA VAL A 133 4.96 13.64 17.28
C VAL A 133 4.49 12.49 18.17
N ALA A 134 3.49 11.71 17.75
CA ALA A 134 3.04 10.55 18.51
C ALA A 134 4.16 9.50 18.67
N GLU A 135 5.00 9.33 17.65
CA GLU A 135 6.12 8.38 17.67
C GLU A 135 7.38 8.93 18.35
N SER A 136 7.63 10.24 18.23
CA SER A 136 8.90 10.88 18.66
C SER A 136 8.77 11.69 19.95
N GLY A 137 7.56 11.94 20.42
CA GLY A 137 7.23 12.78 21.57
C GLY A 137 7.02 14.26 21.21
N GLU A 138 6.30 14.98 22.08
CA GLU A 138 5.92 16.39 21.88
C GLU A 138 7.13 17.33 21.72
N ALA A 139 8.25 17.02 22.36
CA ALA A 139 9.49 17.77 22.22
C ALA A 139 10.03 17.78 20.77
N ALA A 140 9.65 16.81 19.94
CA ALA A 140 10.08 16.71 18.55
C ALA A 140 9.20 17.50 17.56
N ARG A 141 8.16 18.22 18.01
CA ARG A 141 7.21 18.90 17.11
C ARG A 141 7.89 19.80 16.08
N SER A 142 8.86 20.63 16.49
CA SER A 142 9.61 21.51 15.57
C SER A 142 10.38 20.71 14.50
N VAL A 143 10.94 19.56 14.87
CA VAL A 143 11.63 18.66 13.93
C VAL A 143 10.64 18.03 12.97
N CYS A 144 9.47 17.59 13.45
CA CYS A 144 8.40 17.03 12.63
C CYS A 144 7.85 18.05 11.61
N GLU A 145 7.60 19.29 12.03
CA GLU A 145 7.17 20.39 11.15
C GLU A 145 8.23 20.72 10.10
N CYS A 146 9.52 20.79 10.50
CA CYS A 146 10.62 20.98 9.57
C CYS A 146 10.71 19.84 8.56
N THR A 147 10.59 18.60 9.02
CA THR A 147 10.66 17.38 8.18
C THR A 147 9.57 17.42 7.13
N TYR A 148 8.33 17.70 7.52
CA TYR A 148 7.22 17.85 6.59
C TYR A 148 7.47 18.96 5.55
N LYS A 149 7.98 20.11 5.99
CA LYS A 149 8.31 21.23 5.10
C LYS A 149 9.38 20.86 4.07
N GLU A 150 10.36 20.05 4.44
CA GLU A 150 11.39 19.58 3.50
C GLU A 150 10.86 18.48 2.56
N ILE A 151 9.99 17.58 3.04
CA ILE A 151 9.31 16.59 2.19
C ILE A 151 8.50 17.28 1.09
N THR A 152 7.68 18.27 1.45
CA THR A 152 6.82 18.99 0.49
C THR A 152 7.58 19.84 -0.53
N LYS A 153 8.87 20.15 -0.29
CA LYS A 153 9.75 20.79 -1.28
C LYS A 153 10.33 19.78 -2.28
N LYS A 154 10.59 18.55 -1.84
CA LYS A 154 11.25 17.52 -2.65
C LYS A 154 10.27 16.65 -3.42
N TYR A 155 9.07 16.46 -2.90
CA TYR A 155 8.08 15.54 -3.47
C TYR A 155 6.77 16.24 -3.78
N THR A 156 6.05 15.68 -4.75
CA THR A 156 4.58 15.77 -4.87
C THR A 156 3.95 14.60 -4.11
N VAL A 157 2.65 14.62 -3.86
CA VAL A 157 1.97 13.48 -3.21
C VAL A 157 2.16 12.21 -4.05
N LYS A 158 1.95 12.32 -5.37
CA LYS A 158 2.14 11.19 -6.30
C LYS A 158 3.56 10.63 -6.26
N SER A 159 4.59 11.48 -6.36
CA SER A 159 5.97 11.01 -6.35
C SER A 159 6.39 10.45 -4.98
N LEU A 160 5.82 10.97 -3.89
CA LEU A 160 6.04 10.46 -2.54
C LEU A 160 5.49 9.03 -2.41
N VAL A 161 4.22 8.85 -2.75
CA VAL A 161 3.55 7.55 -2.69
C VAL A 161 4.21 6.56 -3.66
N LYS A 162 4.52 7.00 -4.88
CA LYS A 162 5.24 6.18 -5.86
C LYS A 162 6.58 5.68 -5.34
N SER A 163 7.36 6.56 -4.69
CA SER A 163 8.65 6.17 -4.10
C SER A 163 8.49 5.17 -2.96
N ALA A 164 7.43 5.29 -2.16
CA ALA A 164 7.12 4.34 -1.09
C ALA A 164 6.73 2.96 -1.64
N PHE A 165 6.01 2.91 -2.77
CA PHE A 165 5.66 1.66 -3.45
C PHE A 165 6.85 1.02 -4.17
N GLU A 166 7.55 1.76 -5.03
CA GLU A 166 8.58 1.18 -5.90
C GLU A 166 9.94 1.00 -5.21
N ASN A 167 10.27 1.84 -4.22
CA ASN A 167 11.59 1.86 -3.60
C ASN A 167 11.50 2.17 -2.09
N PRO A 168 10.84 1.34 -1.28
CA PRO A 168 10.57 1.61 0.14
C PRO A 168 11.85 1.88 0.96
N GLU A 169 12.93 1.12 0.73
CA GLU A 169 14.20 1.31 1.44
C GLU A 169 14.83 2.68 1.15
N LYS A 170 14.86 3.08 -0.13
CA LYS A 170 15.39 4.39 -0.53
C LYS A 170 14.53 5.51 0.04
N MET A 171 13.21 5.35 -0.02
CA MET A 171 12.27 6.31 0.54
C MET A 171 12.46 6.47 2.05
N GLN A 172 12.63 5.37 2.77
CA GLN A 172 12.93 5.40 4.21
C GLN A 172 14.24 6.14 4.50
N MET A 173 15.31 5.85 3.74
CA MET A 173 16.60 6.53 3.90
C MET A 173 16.50 8.03 3.62
N ASP A 174 15.79 8.43 2.56
CA ASP A 174 15.58 9.84 2.23
C ASP A 174 14.83 10.57 3.36
N LEU A 175 13.77 9.96 3.92
CA LEU A 175 13.03 10.51 5.06
C LEU A 175 13.92 10.66 6.30
N VAL A 176 14.73 9.64 6.62
CA VAL A 176 15.67 9.68 7.74
C VAL A 176 16.71 10.79 7.57
N MET A 177 17.26 10.97 6.35
CA MET A 177 18.21 12.06 6.08
C MET A 177 17.55 13.44 6.23
N ILE A 178 16.31 13.59 5.77
CA ILE A 178 15.55 14.85 5.93
C ILE A 178 15.33 15.13 7.42
N ALA A 179 14.85 14.14 8.18
CA ALA A 179 14.60 14.28 9.61
C ALA A 179 15.88 14.60 10.39
N GLY A 180 16.99 13.91 10.08
CA GLY A 180 18.30 14.19 10.67
C GLY A 180 18.80 15.60 10.37
N GLY A 181 18.62 16.08 9.14
CA GLY A 181 18.95 17.45 8.77
C GLY A 181 18.10 18.51 9.48
N CYS A 182 16.87 18.17 9.87
CA CYS A 182 16.01 19.04 10.67
C CYS A 182 16.34 19.00 12.17
N ALA A 183 16.79 17.86 12.70
CA ALA A 183 17.20 17.73 14.10
C ALA A 183 18.53 18.41 14.42
N LEU A 184 19.37 18.64 13.40
CA LEU A 184 20.66 19.33 13.52
C LEU A 184 20.56 20.87 13.37
N LYS A 185 19.37 21.40 13.06
CA LYS A 185 19.11 22.85 12.97
C LYS A 185 18.65 23.39 14.32
#